data_AF-A0A7S2NSE9-F1
#
_entry.id   AF-A0A7S2NSE9-F1
#
_cell.length_a   1.000
_cell.length_b   1.000
_cell.length_c   1.000
_cell.angle_alpha   90.00
_cell.angle_beta   90.00
_cell.angle_gamma   90.00
#
_symmetry.space_group_name_H-M   'P 1'
#
loop_
_entity.id
_entity.type
_entity.pdbx_description
1 polymer ?
#
loop_
_entity_poly.entity_id
_entity_poly.type
_entity_poly.pdbx_seq_one_letter_code
_entity_poly.pdbx_strand_id
1 'polypeptide(L)'
;QSASRVLGMSRAGTAGLAALLNERELFELLPAHGKVVTLDADLPMKHALDALASHSATCMPVWDSYQQRFVDVFTCFDLIDIVLFTHRVLAGSSAGGAGEVADASSTRGEAQLAIERCQLRDVHGLKRTKPSGF
;
A
#
# COMPACT_ATOMS: atom_id res chain seq x y z
N GLN A 1 -22.88 -15.43 41.53
CA GLN A 1 -23.65 -14.21 41.16
C GLN A 1 -22.81 -13.11 40.49
N SER A 2 -21.55 -12.85 40.88
CA SER A 2 -20.72 -11.79 40.24
C SER A 2 -20.39 -11.99 38.75
N ALA A 3 -20.10 -13.22 38.30
CA ALA A 3 -19.74 -13.48 36.90
C ALA A 3 -20.89 -13.15 35.91
N SER A 4 -22.15 -13.37 36.31
CA SER A 4 -23.32 -13.07 35.48
C SER A 4 -23.58 -11.57 35.34
N ARG A 5 -23.17 -10.76 36.32
CA ARG A 5 -23.23 -9.29 36.25
C ARG A 5 -22.15 -8.72 35.33
N VAL A 6 -20.93 -9.24 35.40
CA VAL A 6 -19.82 -8.81 34.52
C VAL A 6 -20.10 -9.13 33.06
N LEU A 7 -20.63 -10.32 32.76
CA LEU A 7 -21.09 -10.69 31.42
C LEU A 7 -22.28 -9.84 30.94
N GLY A 8 -23.21 -9.49 31.82
CA GLY A 8 -24.32 -8.59 31.51
C GLY A 8 -23.86 -7.16 31.19
N MET A 9 -22.88 -6.64 31.92
CA MET A 9 -22.28 -5.32 31.67
C MET A 9 -21.47 -5.27 30.38
N SER A 10 -20.73 -6.33 30.04
CA SER A 10 -19.99 -6.43 28.77
C SER A 10 -20.92 -6.50 27.55
N ARG A 11 -22.04 -7.21 27.64
CA ARG A 11 -23.06 -7.27 26.57
C ARG A 11 -23.83 -5.96 26.43
N ALA A 12 -24.13 -5.28 27.53
CA ALA A 12 -24.76 -3.95 27.49
C ALA A 12 -23.83 -2.89 26.87
N GLY A 13 -22.53 -2.92 27.18
CA GLY A 13 -21.55 -2.01 26.62
C GLY A 13 -21.35 -2.18 25.11
N THR A 14 -21.29 -3.42 24.62
CA THR A 14 -21.17 -3.71 23.18
C THR A 14 -22.46 -3.36 22.42
N ALA A 15 -23.64 -3.59 23.01
CA ALA A 15 -24.91 -3.18 22.42
C ALA A 15 -25.04 -1.65 22.30
N GLY A 16 -24.59 -0.90 23.31
CA GLY A 16 -24.56 0.57 23.25
C GLY A 16 -23.62 1.11 22.16
N LEU A 17 -22.43 0.51 22.00
CA LEU A 17 -21.50 0.88 20.93
C LEU A 17 -22.09 0.57 19.54
N ALA A 18 -22.72 -0.59 19.38
CA ALA A 18 -23.34 -0.98 18.11
C ALA A 18 -24.47 -0.02 17.71
N ALA A 19 -25.29 0.42 18.67
CA ALA A 19 -26.31 1.43 18.41
C ALA A 19 -25.69 2.77 17.95
N LEU A 20 -24.66 3.25 18.65
CA LEU A 20 -23.98 4.50 18.29
C LEU A 20 -23.36 4.46 16.88
N LEU A 21 -22.72 3.34 16.51
CA LEU A 21 -22.12 3.18 15.18
C LEU A 21 -23.17 3.08 14.07
N ASN A 22 -24.40 2.66 14.39
CA ASN A 22 -25.49 2.51 13.43
C ASN A 22 -26.34 3.78 13.28
N GLU A 23 -26.31 4.67 14.27
CA GLU A 23 -27.06 5.94 14.29
C GLU A 23 -26.30 7.12 13.66
N ARG A 24 -24.97 7.02 13.55
CA ARG A 24 -24.09 8.09 13.04
C ARG A 24 -23.64 7.78 11.62
N GLU A 25 -23.65 8.79 10.75
CA GLU A 25 -22.96 8.67 9.47
C GLU A 25 -21.44 8.87 9.65
N LEU A 26 -20.64 8.20 8.81
CA LEU A 26 -19.17 8.25 8.90
C LEU A 26 -18.63 9.69 8.85
N PHE A 27 -19.29 10.57 8.08
CA PHE A 27 -18.87 11.96 7.94
C PHE A 27 -18.93 12.73 9.27
N GLU A 28 -19.84 12.35 10.19
CA GLU A 28 -19.98 12.99 11.50
C GLU A 28 -18.83 12.63 12.45
N LEU A 29 -18.11 11.54 12.15
CA LEU A 29 -16.96 11.08 12.91
C LEU A 29 -15.64 11.70 12.41
N LEU A 30 -15.64 12.33 11.24
CA LEU A 30 -14.45 12.95 10.68
C LEU A 30 -14.15 14.28 11.39
N PRO A 31 -12.85 14.63 11.56
CA PRO A 31 -12.47 15.96 11.99
C PRO A 31 -13.02 17.04 11.03
N ALA A 32 -13.23 18.25 11.55
CA ALA A 32 -13.73 19.38 10.76
C ALA A 32 -12.85 19.73 9.54
N HIS A 33 -11.56 19.38 9.58
CA HIS A 33 -10.63 19.52 8.48
C HIS A 33 -9.54 18.45 8.57
N GLY A 34 -8.99 18.07 7.42
CA GLY A 34 -7.91 17.09 7.33
C GLY A 34 -7.15 17.21 6.01
N LYS A 35 -5.92 16.72 5.99
CA LYS A 35 -5.10 16.61 4.78
C LYS A 35 -5.14 15.16 4.30
N VAL A 36 -5.52 14.95 3.05
CA VAL A 36 -5.43 13.65 2.38
C VAL A 36 -4.31 13.72 1.36
N VAL A 37 -3.38 12.75 1.41
CA VAL A 37 -2.30 12.61 0.44
C VAL A 37 -2.55 11.33 -0.33
N THR A 38 -2.47 11.43 -1.66
CA THR A 38 -2.71 10.31 -2.57
C THR A 38 -1.48 10.13 -3.45
N LEU A 39 -1.25 8.90 -3.90
CA LEU A 39 -0.16 8.54 -4.79
C LEU A 39 -0.71 8.24 -6.17
N ASP A 40 -0.05 8.72 -7.22
CA ASP A 40 -0.39 8.30 -8.57
C ASP A 40 0.03 6.83 -8.78
N ALA A 41 -0.80 6.04 -9.46
CA ALA A 41 -0.52 4.65 -9.76
C ALA A 41 0.77 4.46 -10.58
N ASP A 42 1.15 5.45 -11.39
CA ASP A 42 2.35 5.42 -12.22
C ASP A 42 3.55 6.12 -11.53
N LEU A 43 3.42 6.48 -10.25
CA LEU A 43 4.51 7.06 -9.46
C LEU A 43 5.63 6.03 -9.28
N PRO A 44 6.91 6.42 -9.50
CA PRO A 44 8.04 5.54 -9.23
C PRO A 44 8.07 5.07 -7.77
N MET A 45 8.37 3.80 -7.56
CA MET A 45 8.31 3.14 -6.25
C MET A 45 9.14 3.89 -5.19
N LYS A 46 10.33 4.36 -5.55
CA LYS A 46 11.19 5.16 -4.66
C LYS A 46 10.46 6.37 -4.07
N HIS A 47 9.71 7.10 -4.90
CA HIS A 47 8.97 8.27 -4.46
C HIS A 47 7.75 7.91 -3.62
N ALA A 48 7.10 6.79 -3.89
CA ALA A 48 6.03 6.27 -3.03
C ALA A 48 6.54 5.95 -1.61
N LEU A 49 7.72 5.33 -1.51
CA LEU A 49 8.40 5.05 -0.24
C LEU A 49 8.80 6.33 0.51
N ASP A 50 9.40 7.29 -0.19
CA ASP A 50 9.75 8.59 0.37
C ASP A 50 8.50 9.35 0.87
N ALA A 51 7.39 9.26 0.14
CA ALA A 51 6.12 9.87 0.53
C ALA A 51 5.60 9.26 1.85
N LEU A 52 5.60 7.93 1.97
CA LEU A 52 5.17 7.22 3.19
C LEU A 52 6.01 7.66 4.41
N ALA A 53 7.33 7.72 4.24
CA ALA A 53 8.25 8.12 5.30
C ALA A 53 8.11 9.61 5.70
N SER A 54 7.99 10.51 4.71
CA SER A 54 7.94 11.96 4.96
C SER A 54 6.62 12.46 5.53
N HIS A 55 5.51 11.80 5.22
CA HIS A 55 4.18 12.23 5.64
C HIS A 55 3.71 11.60 6.94
N SER A 56 4.55 10.76 7.59
CA SER A 56 4.18 10.01 8.80
C SER A 56 2.85 9.26 8.66
N ALA A 57 2.51 8.83 7.45
CA ALA A 57 1.26 8.16 7.13
C ALA A 57 1.46 6.64 7.21
N THR A 58 0.47 5.92 7.75
CA THR A 58 0.48 4.45 7.76
C THR A 58 -0.02 3.86 6.44
N CYS A 59 -0.83 4.64 5.71
CA CYS A 59 -1.37 4.27 4.41
C CYS A 59 -1.64 5.52 3.56
N MET A 60 -1.68 5.34 2.23
CA MET A 60 -1.99 6.36 1.25
C MET A 60 -2.86 5.77 0.13
N PRO A 61 -4.00 6.39 -0.23
CA PRO A 61 -4.78 5.96 -1.37
C PRO A 61 -3.99 6.09 -2.68
N VAL A 62 -4.16 5.12 -3.57
CA VAL A 62 -3.56 5.11 -4.91
C VAL A 62 -4.61 5.53 -5.94
N TRP A 63 -4.31 6.57 -6.70
CA TRP A 63 -5.13 7.13 -7.74
C TRP A 63 -4.61 6.73 -9.12
N ASP A 64 -5.47 6.13 -9.95
CA ASP A 64 -5.14 5.87 -11.35
C ASP A 64 -5.61 7.03 -12.21
N SER A 65 -4.67 7.89 -12.62
CA SER A 65 -4.94 9.04 -13.49
C SER A 65 -5.48 8.64 -14.87
N TYR A 66 -5.26 7.41 -15.33
CA TYR A 66 -5.84 6.96 -16.59
C TYR A 66 -7.31 6.58 -16.45
N GLN A 67 -7.67 5.89 -15.36
CA GLN A 67 -9.03 5.43 -15.10
C GLN A 67 -9.88 6.42 -14.29
N GLN A 68 -9.25 7.50 -13.80
CA GLN A 68 -9.87 8.53 -12.96
C GLN A 68 -10.58 7.94 -11.74
N ARG A 69 -9.93 6.99 -11.06
CA ARG A 69 -10.48 6.34 -9.86
C ARG A 69 -9.40 5.91 -8.88
N PHE A 70 -9.80 5.76 -7.61
CA PHE A 70 -9.00 5.06 -6.62
C PHE A 70 -8.95 3.57 -6.96
N VAL A 71 -7.74 3.02 -7.01
CA VAL A 71 -7.47 1.64 -7.43
C VAL A 71 -6.95 0.76 -6.32
N ASP A 72 -6.27 1.35 -5.32
CA ASP A 72 -5.71 0.60 -4.19
C ASP A 72 -5.37 1.54 -3.01
N VAL A 73 -4.82 0.97 -1.93
CA VAL A 73 -4.22 1.67 -0.79
C VAL A 73 -2.80 1.15 -0.60
N PHE A 74 -1.82 2.06 -0.70
CA PHE A 74 -0.42 1.78 -0.40
C PHE A 74 -0.17 1.87 1.11
N THR A 75 0.50 0.90 1.70
CA THR A 75 0.72 0.77 3.15
C THR A 75 2.13 0.33 3.48
N CYS A 76 2.49 0.37 4.76
CA CYS A 76 3.77 -0.20 5.22
C CYS A 76 3.88 -1.72 5.01
N PHE A 77 2.77 -2.46 4.84
CA PHE A 77 2.81 -3.89 4.55
C PHE A 77 3.32 -4.21 3.15
N ASP A 78 3.13 -3.29 2.19
CA ASP A 78 3.61 -3.46 0.81
C ASP A 78 5.14 -3.48 0.73
N LEU A 79 5.83 -3.02 1.79
CA LEU A 79 7.28 -3.17 1.92
C LEU A 79 7.73 -4.63 1.86
N ILE A 80 6.91 -5.57 2.36
CA ILE A 80 7.21 -6.99 2.29
C ILE A 80 7.25 -7.42 0.82
N ASP A 81 6.24 -7.06 0.04
CA ASP A 81 6.15 -7.41 -1.37
C ASP A 81 7.24 -6.73 -2.20
N ILE A 82 7.59 -5.47 -1.90
CA ILE A 82 8.67 -4.74 -2.56
C ILE A 82 10.03 -5.41 -2.30
N VAL A 83 10.32 -5.78 -1.06
CA VAL A 83 11.58 -6.47 -0.70
C VAL A 83 11.66 -7.83 -1.37
N LEU A 84 10.57 -8.61 -1.35
CA LEU A 84 10.49 -9.91 -2.02
C LEU A 84 10.65 -9.79 -3.53
N PHE A 85 10.00 -8.80 -4.15
CA PHE A 85 10.12 -8.51 -5.58
C PHE A 85 11.57 -8.15 -5.92
N THR A 86 12.17 -7.23 -5.19
CA THR A 86 13.55 -6.78 -5.41
C THR A 86 14.55 -7.93 -5.27
N HIS A 87 14.40 -8.76 -4.24
CA HIS A 87 15.24 -9.94 -4.04
C HIS A 87 15.10 -10.94 -5.19
N ARG A 88 13.89 -11.16 -5.70
CA ARG A 88 13.66 -12.05 -6.86
C ARG A 88 14.24 -11.49 -8.15
N VAL A 89 14.10 -10.19 -8.41
CA VAL A 89 14.70 -9.53 -9.58
C VAL A 89 16.22 -9.70 -9.54
N LEU A 90 16.84 -9.47 -8.39
CA LEU A 90 18.27 -9.65 -8.16
C LEU A 90 18.73 -11.11 -8.31
N ALA A 91 17.96 -12.07 -7.76
CA ALA A 91 18.26 -13.50 -7.87
C ALA A 91 18.01 -14.05 -9.28
N GLY A 92 17.09 -13.46 -10.04
CA GLY A 92 16.82 -13.82 -11.43
C GLY A 92 17.96 -13.42 -12.37
N SER A 93 18.65 -12.30 -12.08
CA SER A 93 19.82 -11.86 -12.85
C SER A 93 21.02 -12.81 -12.74
N SER A 94 21.13 -13.61 -11.67
CA SER A 94 22.24 -14.56 -11.50
C SER A 94 21.99 -15.95 -12.10
N ALA A 95 20.76 -16.25 -12.54
CA ALA A 95 20.40 -17.55 -13.13
C ALA A 95 20.62 -17.63 -14.66
N GLY A 96 20.97 -16.52 -15.32
CA GLY A 96 21.08 -16.41 -16.77
C GLY A 96 22.48 -16.51 -17.38
N GLY A 97 23.55 -16.69 -16.59
CA GLY A 97 24.93 -16.66 -17.11
C GLY A 97 25.86 -17.63 -16.39
N ALA A 98 26.24 -18.70 -17.08
CA ALA A 98 27.39 -19.50 -16.70
C ALA A 98 28.66 -18.67 -16.91
N GLY A 99 29.31 -18.29 -15.81
CA GLY A 99 30.72 -17.91 -15.78
C GLY A 99 31.03 -16.45 -16.13
N GLU A 100 30.91 -15.55 -15.17
CA GLU A 100 31.81 -14.40 -15.04
C GLU A 100 31.72 -13.82 -13.62
N VAL A 101 32.86 -13.49 -13.03
CA VAL A 101 32.94 -12.85 -11.71
C VAL A 101 32.50 -11.40 -11.90
N ALA A 102 31.19 -11.16 -11.88
CA ALA A 102 30.61 -9.83 -12.02
C ALA A 102 30.89 -9.03 -10.75
N ASP A 103 31.50 -7.86 -10.92
CA ASP A 103 31.77 -6.89 -9.87
C ASP A 103 30.48 -6.54 -9.10
N ALA A 104 30.51 -6.66 -7.77
CA ALA A 104 29.38 -6.38 -6.89
C ALA A 104 28.89 -4.91 -7.01
N SER A 105 29.72 -4.02 -7.57
CA SER A 105 29.34 -2.64 -7.88
C SER A 105 28.37 -2.55 -9.07
N SER A 106 28.51 -3.42 -10.07
CA SER A 106 27.73 -3.40 -11.32
C SER A 106 26.33 -3.97 -11.12
N THR A 107 26.21 -5.08 -10.39
CA THR A 107 24.91 -5.69 -10.03
C THR A 107 24.08 -4.78 -9.12
N ARG A 108 24.72 -4.03 -8.22
CA ARG A 108 24.04 -3.01 -7.40
C ARG A 108 23.47 -1.87 -8.25
N GLY A 109 24.17 -1.46 -9.31
CA GLY A 109 23.69 -0.44 -10.24
C GLY A 109 22.45 -0.87 -11.02
N GLU A 110 22.42 -2.11 -11.51
CA GLU A 110 21.27 -2.67 -12.23
C GLU A 110 20.04 -2.81 -11.34
N ALA A 111 20.22 -3.28 -10.11
CA ALA A 111 19.17 -3.37 -9.10
C ALA A 111 18.54 -1.99 -8.81
N GLN A 112 19.41 -0.99 -8.63
CA GLN A 112 19.01 0.39 -8.36
C GLN A 112 18.19 0.95 -9.53
N LEU A 113 18.64 0.72 -10.76
CA LEU A 113 17.93 1.13 -11.99
C LEU A 113 16.59 0.41 -12.17
N ALA A 114 16.51 -0.86 -11.76
CA ALA A 114 15.26 -1.63 -11.80
C ALA A 114 14.23 -1.09 -10.79
N ILE A 115 14.67 -0.73 -9.58
CA ILE A 115 13.80 -0.09 -8.56
C ILE A 115 13.35 1.30 -9.03
N GLU A 116 14.24 2.07 -9.65
CA GLU A 116 13.89 3.40 -10.19
C GLU A 116 12.90 3.34 -11.35
N ARG A 117 12.83 2.21 -12.05
CA ARG A 117 11.87 1.96 -13.14
C ARG A 117 10.59 1.27 -12.69
N CYS A 118 10.59 0.66 -11.51
CA CYS A 118 9.42 0.00 -10.95
C CYS A 118 8.39 1.05 -10.53
N GLN A 119 7.19 0.96 -11.09
CA GLN A 119 6.08 1.83 -10.72
C GLN A 119 5.25 1.19 -9.62
N LEU A 120 4.51 2.01 -8.88
CA LEU A 120 3.60 1.53 -7.84
C LEU A 120 2.62 0.48 -8.39
N ARG A 121 2.11 0.70 -9.61
CA ARG A 121 1.26 -0.24 -10.36
C ARG A 121 1.81 -1.67 -10.47
N ASP A 122 3.13 -1.82 -10.61
CA ASP A 122 3.77 -3.11 -10.89
C ASP A 122 3.71 -4.06 -9.69
N VAL A 123 3.78 -3.53 -8.47
CA VAL A 123 3.70 -4.30 -7.22
C VAL A 123 2.27 -4.68 -6.89
N HIS A 124 1.32 -3.77 -7.15
CA HIS A 124 -0.10 -3.98 -6.85
C HIS A 124 -0.84 -4.77 -7.95
N GLY A 125 -0.15 -5.26 -8.99
CA GLY A 125 -0.78 -6.04 -10.06
C GLY A 125 -1.88 -5.28 -10.80
N LEU A 126 -1.82 -3.94 -10.80
CA LEU A 126 -2.87 -3.06 -11.28
C LEU A 126 -2.85 -2.98 -12.81
N LYS A 127 -3.44 -3.98 -13.47
CA LYS A 127 -3.52 -4.03 -14.94
C LYS A 127 -4.43 -2.94 -15.49
N ARG A 128 -3.92 -2.16 -16.46
CA ARG A 128 -4.77 -1.26 -17.26
C ARG A 128 -5.67 -2.11 -18.17
N THR A 129 -6.98 -1.97 -18.04
CA THR A 129 -7.91 -2.41 -19.07
C THR A 129 -8.04 -1.30 -20.11
N LYS A 130 -8.06 -1.66 -21.40
CA LYS A 130 -8.34 -0.70 -22.46
C LYS A 130 -9.73 -0.12 -22.21
N PRO A 131 -9.93 1.20 -22.20
CA PRO A 131 -11.25 1.76 -22.06
C PRO A 131 -12.07 1.23 -23.22
N SER A 132 -13.20 0.57 -22.92
CA SER A 132 -14.24 0.38 -23.92
C SER A 132 -14.62 1.78 -24.36
N GLY A 133 -14.21 2.15 -25.57
CA GLY A 133 -14.58 3.43 -26.16
C GLY A 133 -16.10 3.59 -26.15
N PHE A 134 -16.54 4.84 -26.16
CA PHE A 134 -17.85 5.18 -26.70
C PHE A 134 -17.95 4.77 -28.17
#